data_AF-A0A4S9D8L6-F1
#
_entry.id   AF-A0A4S9D8L6-F1
#
_cell.length_a   1.000
_cell.length_b   1.000
_cell.length_c   1.000
_cell.angle_alpha   90.00
_cell.angle_beta   90.00
_cell.angle_gamma   90.00
#
_symmetry.space_group_name_H-M   'P 1'
#
loop_
_entity.id
_entity.type
_entity.pdbx_description
1 polymer ?
#
loop_
_entity_poly.entity_id
_entity_poly.type
_entity_poly.pdbx_seq_one_letter_code
_entity_poly.pdbx_strand_id
1 'polypeptide(L)'
;MFDTKVKRLPLDGGGGIAGVEATHLNKGDSISHLYAPSVILCAGDMLFAALDLDAQKAGDSSHTGCQSVGWDADSPPDSSDRDKTDEFAKSGYPLGLMLNIRGQRFVDEGFELRNYIYAKFGRAILEQPQGIAYQVWDADTVDWLREEEYRDDIVRKIRTQSLEWSAQKLSAEGLTDPHTFTGTTNHYNAAVHAHRDEHQDVKLDPSVKDELSTRSSRMALELPKSNWALPVEKETFYSRSSNFGYNPSFGGLAVGSSTANAVRNDGFPIEGLFAAGEIW
;
A
#
# COMPACT_ATOMS: atom_id res chain seq x y z
N MET A 1 -2.76 -6.49 27.70
CA MET A 1 -3.49 -6.97 26.50
C MET A 1 -3.64 -8.48 26.69
N PHE A 2 -4.86 -8.98 26.85
CA PHE A 2 -5.07 -10.39 27.18
C PHE A 2 -5.02 -11.23 25.90
N ASP A 3 -3.92 -11.96 25.68
CA ASP A 3 -3.79 -12.94 24.60
C ASP A 3 -4.69 -14.15 24.90
N THR A 4 -5.95 -14.05 24.49
CA THR A 4 -6.96 -15.09 24.64
C THR A 4 -7.36 -15.56 23.25
N LYS A 5 -7.00 -16.81 22.92
CA LYS A 5 -7.31 -17.42 21.63
C LYS A 5 -8.64 -18.15 21.72
N VAL A 6 -9.66 -17.69 20.99
CA VAL A 6 -10.95 -18.37 20.90
C VAL A 6 -10.79 -19.61 20.02
N LYS A 7 -11.17 -20.78 20.54
CA LYS A 7 -11.15 -22.07 19.83
C LYS A 7 -12.49 -22.39 19.18
N ARG A 8 -13.60 -22.08 19.85
CA ARG A 8 -14.94 -22.46 19.41
C ARG A 8 -16.01 -21.56 20.00
N LEU A 9 -17.06 -21.30 19.22
CA LEU A 9 -18.28 -20.63 19.64
C LEU A 9 -19.40 -21.69 19.77
N PRO A 10 -19.68 -22.23 20.97
CA PRO A 10 -20.86 -23.06 21.20
C PRO A 10 -22.16 -22.28 20.94
N LEU A 11 -23.12 -22.95 20.32
CA LEU A 11 -24.43 -22.39 19.98
C LEU A 11 -25.53 -22.92 20.90
N ASP A 12 -26.56 -22.11 21.08
CA ASP A 12 -27.83 -22.57 21.64
C ASP A 12 -28.71 -23.26 20.57
N GLY A 13 -29.83 -23.85 21.01
CA GLY A 13 -30.77 -24.52 20.11
C GLY A 13 -31.47 -23.60 19.10
N GLY A 14 -31.28 -22.28 19.19
CA GLY A 14 -31.78 -21.27 18.27
C GLY A 14 -30.72 -20.71 17.31
N GLY A 15 -29.46 -21.16 17.41
CA GLY A 15 -28.34 -20.70 16.57
C GLY A 15 -27.63 -19.44 17.09
N GLY A 16 -27.98 -18.96 18.29
CA GLY A 16 -27.28 -17.86 18.96
C GLY A 16 -26.01 -18.35 19.69
N ILE A 17 -25.06 -17.44 19.94
CA ILE A 17 -23.83 -17.79 20.68
C ILE A 17 -24.15 -18.03 22.17
N ALA A 18 -23.95 -19.28 22.62
CA ALA A 18 -24.19 -19.71 24.00
C ALA A 18 -22.94 -19.62 24.90
N GLY A 19 -21.76 -19.39 24.32
CA GLY A 19 -20.53 -19.21 25.06
C GLY A 19 -19.29 -19.16 24.16
N VAL A 20 -18.12 -19.15 24.80
CA VAL A 20 -16.82 -19.08 24.13
C VAL A 20 -15.89 -20.10 24.77
N GLU A 21 -15.38 -21.02 23.96
CA GLU A 21 -14.27 -21.88 24.36
C GLU A 21 -12.97 -21.17 23.98
N ALA A 22 -12.14 -20.83 24.97
CA ALA A 22 -10.89 -20.11 24.75
C ALA A 22 -9.70 -20.78 25.44
N THR A 23 -8.52 -20.59 24.86
CA THR A 23 -7.24 -21.04 25.42
C THR A 23 -6.43 -19.82 25.85
N HIS A 24 -5.91 -19.83 27.07
CA HIS A 24 -5.00 -18.77 27.55
C HIS A 24 -3.55 -19.14 27.22
N LEU A 25 -2.86 -18.30 26.45
CA LEU A 25 -1.46 -18.56 26.05
C LEU A 25 -0.47 -18.56 27.23
N ASN A 26 -0.81 -17.90 28.35
CA ASN A 26 0.09 -17.73 29.51
C ASN A 26 -0.19 -18.67 30.71
N LYS A 27 -1.09 -19.63 30.59
CA LYS A 27 -1.33 -20.69 31.59
C LYS A 27 -1.49 -22.00 30.83
N GLY A 28 -0.44 -22.83 30.84
CA GLY A 28 -0.34 -24.04 30.02
C GLY A 28 -1.66 -24.78 29.83
N ASP A 29 -2.04 -24.98 28.56
CA ASP A 29 -3.13 -25.82 28.05
C ASP A 29 -4.43 -25.88 28.88
N SER A 30 -4.82 -24.82 29.59
CA SER A 30 -6.12 -24.77 30.26
C SER A 30 -7.18 -24.26 29.28
N ILE A 31 -8.09 -25.14 28.86
CA ILE A 31 -9.30 -24.75 28.13
C ILE A 31 -10.31 -24.18 29.14
N SER A 32 -10.68 -22.92 28.96
CA SER A 32 -11.70 -22.27 29.79
C SER A 32 -12.99 -22.14 28.97
N HIS A 33 -14.10 -22.66 29.49
CA HIS A 33 -15.43 -22.32 29.00
C HIS A 33 -15.85 -20.99 29.63
N LEU A 34 -15.76 -19.92 28.85
CA LEU A 34 -16.27 -18.61 29.24
C LEU A 34 -17.73 -18.52 28.77
N TYR A 35 -18.64 -18.39 29.71
CA TYR A 35 -20.03 -18.03 29.42
C TYR A 35 -20.08 -16.53 29.13
N ALA A 36 -19.86 -16.16 27.87
CA ALA A 36 -20.04 -14.79 27.39
C ALA A 36 -21.29 -14.74 26.49
N PRO A 37 -22.24 -13.82 26.75
CA PRO A 37 -23.46 -13.69 25.94
C PRO A 37 -23.20 -13.02 24.58
N SER A 38 -22.00 -12.52 24.35
CA SER A 38 -21.61 -11.86 23.10
C SER A 38 -20.09 -11.88 22.89
N VAL A 39 -19.66 -11.87 21.63
CA VAL A 39 -18.23 -11.87 21.24
C VAL A 39 -17.98 -10.81 20.18
N ILE A 40 -16.84 -10.11 20.29
CA ILE A 40 -16.31 -9.23 19.24
C ILE A 40 -15.09 -9.94 18.64
N LEU A 41 -15.12 -10.19 17.34
CA LEU A 41 -14.00 -10.81 16.62
C LEU A 41 -13.04 -9.74 16.07
N CYS A 42 -11.75 -9.88 16.33
CA CYS A 42 -10.69 -8.97 15.85
C CYS A 42 -9.46 -9.71 15.27
N ALA A 43 -9.56 -11.02 14.96
CA ALA A 43 -8.44 -11.83 14.46
C ALA A 43 -8.90 -13.06 13.64
N GLY A 44 -8.09 -13.45 12.65
CA GLY A 44 -8.43 -14.35 11.54
C GLY A 44 -8.93 -15.75 11.77
N ASP A 45 -8.48 -16.40 12.84
CA ASP A 45 -8.97 -17.73 13.18
C ASP A 45 -10.49 -17.73 13.44
N MET A 46 -11.07 -16.56 13.72
CA MET A 46 -12.50 -16.39 13.98
C MET A 46 -13.34 -16.14 12.72
N LEU A 47 -12.73 -15.88 11.56
CA LEU A 47 -13.45 -15.79 10.29
C LEU A 47 -14.10 -17.13 9.95
N PHE A 48 -13.32 -18.22 10.02
CA PHE A 48 -13.83 -19.56 9.73
C PHE A 48 -14.95 -19.97 10.70
N ALA A 49 -14.79 -19.67 12.00
CA ALA A 49 -15.83 -19.94 12.99
C ALA A 49 -17.12 -19.17 12.71
N ALA A 50 -17.06 -17.94 12.20
CA ALA A 50 -18.24 -17.19 11.81
C ALA A 50 -18.88 -17.74 10.52
N LEU A 51 -18.06 -18.19 9.55
CA LEU A 51 -18.57 -18.84 8.33
C LEU A 51 -19.31 -20.15 8.62
N ASP A 52 -18.86 -20.91 9.62
CA ASP A 52 -19.57 -22.11 10.11
C ASP A 52 -20.97 -21.77 10.67
N LEU A 53 -21.22 -20.50 11.04
CA LEU A 53 -22.51 -19.97 11.50
C LEU A 53 -23.35 -19.35 10.38
N ASP A 54 -23.04 -19.65 9.11
CA ASP A 54 -23.72 -19.10 7.93
C ASP A 54 -23.57 -17.56 7.82
N ALA A 55 -22.51 -16.99 8.42
CA ALA A 55 -22.21 -15.58 8.25
C ALA A 55 -21.87 -15.25 6.79
N GLN A 56 -22.46 -14.17 6.30
CA GLN A 56 -22.27 -13.65 4.96
C GLN A 56 -20.90 -12.97 4.86
N LYS A 57 -20.16 -13.27 3.78
CA LYS A 57 -18.94 -12.54 3.42
C LYS A 57 -19.26 -11.20 2.76
N ALA A 58 -18.43 -10.20 3.00
CA ALA A 58 -18.47 -8.90 2.34
C ALA A 58 -17.07 -8.44 1.95
N GLY A 59 -16.96 -7.67 0.86
CA GLY A 59 -15.67 -7.23 0.32
C GLY A 59 -14.98 -8.28 -0.56
N ASP A 60 -13.73 -8.02 -0.96
CA ASP A 60 -12.95 -8.89 -1.85
C ASP A 60 -11.88 -9.66 -1.06
N SER A 61 -12.11 -10.96 -0.85
CA SER A 61 -11.16 -11.90 -0.22
C SER A 61 -10.27 -12.63 -1.21
N SER A 62 -10.30 -12.26 -2.50
CA SER A 62 -9.46 -12.90 -3.51
C SER A 62 -8.03 -12.38 -3.46
N HIS A 63 -7.13 -13.06 -4.18
CA HIS A 63 -5.75 -12.61 -4.41
C HIS A 63 -5.66 -11.23 -5.12
N THR A 64 -6.77 -10.70 -5.67
CA THR A 64 -6.84 -9.34 -6.23
C THR A 64 -7.32 -8.30 -5.22
N GLY A 65 -7.92 -8.74 -4.10
CA GLY A 65 -8.40 -7.90 -3.01
C GLY A 65 -7.38 -7.67 -1.90
N CYS A 66 -6.11 -8.04 -2.07
CA CYS A 66 -5.07 -7.84 -1.06
C CYS A 66 -4.65 -6.37 -0.97
N GLN A 67 -4.49 -5.87 0.26
CA GLN A 67 -3.77 -4.61 0.46
C GLN A 67 -2.34 -4.77 -0.05
N SER A 68 -1.86 -3.73 -0.69
CA SER A 68 -0.58 -3.75 -1.37
C SER A 68 0.19 -2.47 -1.10
N VAL A 69 1.50 -2.57 -0.95
CA VAL A 69 2.34 -1.39 -0.73
C VAL A 69 3.57 -1.49 -1.61
N GLY A 70 4.04 -0.33 -2.09
CA GLY A 70 5.38 -0.24 -2.66
C GLY A 70 6.39 -0.55 -1.57
N TRP A 71 7.18 -1.59 -1.78
CA TRP A 71 8.13 -2.12 -0.80
C TRP A 71 9.53 -2.14 -1.38
N ASP A 72 10.55 -2.04 -0.54
CA ASP A 72 11.93 -2.12 -1.02
C ASP A 72 12.21 -3.47 -1.71
N ALA A 73 12.59 -3.44 -2.99
CA ALA A 73 12.91 -4.65 -3.76
C ALA A 73 14.20 -5.33 -3.29
N ASP A 74 15.05 -4.62 -2.55
CA ASP A 74 16.29 -5.13 -1.97
C ASP A 74 16.09 -5.65 -0.53
N SER A 75 14.86 -5.59 0.01
CA SER A 75 14.57 -6.17 1.33
C SER A 75 14.70 -7.71 1.31
N PRO A 76 15.04 -8.34 2.46
CA PRO A 76 15.11 -9.80 2.54
C PRO A 76 13.81 -10.46 2.10
N PRO A 77 13.84 -11.37 1.10
CA PRO A 77 12.62 -11.94 0.51
C PRO A 77 11.94 -12.99 1.40
N ASP A 78 12.65 -13.51 2.40
CA ASP A 78 12.25 -14.66 3.22
C ASP A 78 12.02 -14.31 4.69
N SER A 79 12.17 -13.03 5.06
CA SER A 79 12.06 -12.59 6.45
C SER A 79 11.49 -11.18 6.56
N SER A 80 10.61 -11.00 7.54
CA SER A 80 10.19 -9.68 8.02
C SER A 80 11.05 -9.32 9.23
N ASP A 81 11.38 -8.03 9.36
CA ASP A 81 12.11 -7.52 10.50
C ASP A 81 11.13 -6.78 11.43
N ARG A 82 10.84 -7.40 12.57
CA ARG A 82 9.87 -6.87 13.55
C ARG A 82 10.31 -5.53 14.10
N ASP A 83 11.61 -5.28 14.21
CA ASP A 83 12.13 -4.04 14.80
C ASP A 83 12.15 -2.92 13.75
N LYS A 84 12.24 -3.25 12.45
CA LYS A 84 12.12 -2.29 11.35
C LYS A 84 10.69 -1.96 10.94
N THR A 85 9.72 -2.83 11.24
CA THR A 85 8.29 -2.57 10.98
C THR A 85 8.02 -2.12 9.53
N ASP A 86 7.54 -0.89 9.33
CA ASP A 86 7.12 -0.32 8.04
C ASP A 86 8.25 0.44 7.29
N GLU A 87 9.49 0.40 7.78
CA GLU A 87 10.61 1.16 7.19
C GLU A 87 10.93 0.73 5.74
N PHE A 88 10.58 -0.49 5.34
CA PHE A 88 10.74 -0.93 3.96
C PHE A 88 9.62 -0.45 3.03
N ALA A 89 8.55 0.16 3.55
CA ALA A 89 7.59 0.84 2.70
C ALA A 89 8.29 1.97 1.92
N LYS A 90 7.83 2.22 0.69
CA LYS A 90 8.40 3.23 -0.21
C LYS A 90 7.31 4.15 -0.72
N SER A 91 6.95 5.12 0.12
CA SER A 91 5.81 6.01 -0.07
C SER A 91 6.16 7.40 -0.62
N GLY A 92 7.43 7.64 -0.96
CA GLY A 92 7.97 8.90 -1.48
C GLY A 92 7.65 9.20 -2.95
N TYR A 93 6.82 8.40 -3.60
CA TYR A 93 6.44 8.59 -5.01
C TYR A 93 5.79 9.94 -5.35
N PRO A 94 5.06 10.67 -4.45
CA PRO A 94 4.52 11.98 -4.81
C PRO A 94 5.61 13.02 -5.15
N LEU A 95 6.78 12.91 -4.52
CA LEU A 95 7.91 13.82 -4.71
C LEU A 95 8.79 13.45 -5.91
N GLY A 96 8.50 12.33 -6.59
CA GLY A 96 9.30 11.82 -7.69
C GLY A 96 8.47 11.23 -8.82
N LEU A 97 9.10 10.33 -9.57
CA LEU A 97 8.50 9.56 -10.66
C LEU A 97 8.60 8.06 -10.39
N MET A 98 7.62 7.31 -10.88
CA MET A 98 7.63 5.85 -10.91
C MET A 98 7.76 5.35 -12.34
N LEU A 99 8.87 4.70 -12.66
CA LEU A 99 9.12 4.12 -13.97
C LEU A 99 9.28 2.60 -13.88
N ASN A 100 8.67 1.85 -14.78
CA ASN A 100 8.84 0.40 -14.83
C ASN A 100 10.22 0.02 -15.44
N ILE A 101 10.51 -1.29 -15.51
CA ILE A 101 11.78 -1.78 -16.08
C ILE A 101 11.97 -1.46 -17.58
N ARG A 102 10.95 -0.97 -18.28
CA ARG A 102 11.06 -0.48 -19.66
C ARG A 102 11.25 1.04 -19.74
N GLY A 103 11.45 1.71 -18.61
CA GLY A 103 11.64 3.15 -18.55
C GLY A 103 10.37 3.96 -18.81
N GLN A 104 9.19 3.38 -18.61
CA GLN A 104 7.90 4.06 -18.84
C GLN A 104 7.20 4.38 -17.52
N ARG A 105 6.61 5.58 -17.42
CA ARG A 105 5.66 5.89 -16.34
C ARG A 105 4.36 5.10 -16.53
N PHE A 106 3.70 4.78 -15.42
CA PHE A 106 2.49 3.93 -15.43
C PHE A 106 1.40 4.37 -14.43
N VAL A 107 1.67 5.39 -13.61
CA VAL A 107 0.70 6.01 -12.69
C VAL A 107 0.84 7.53 -12.69
N ASP A 108 -0.23 8.23 -12.31
CA ASP A 108 -0.18 9.65 -11.97
C ASP A 108 0.27 9.78 -10.51
N GLU A 109 1.57 9.95 -10.28
CA GLU A 109 2.15 10.03 -8.93
C GLU A 109 1.64 11.24 -8.13
N GLY A 110 0.99 12.21 -8.78
CA GLY A 110 0.38 13.39 -8.18
C GLY A 110 -1.15 13.32 -8.07
N PHE A 111 -1.76 12.15 -8.22
CA PHE A 111 -3.21 12.00 -8.24
C PHE A 111 -3.89 12.38 -6.90
N GLU A 112 -3.30 11.93 -5.78
CA GLU A 112 -3.85 12.11 -4.44
C GLU A 112 -2.74 11.98 -3.38
N LEU A 113 -3.00 12.41 -2.15
CA LEU A 113 -2.10 12.20 -1.01
C LEU A 113 -1.84 10.69 -0.78
N ARG A 114 -0.58 10.34 -0.47
CA ARG A 114 -0.10 8.95 -0.35
C ARG A 114 -1.00 8.05 0.51
N ASN A 115 -1.56 8.61 1.59
CA ASN A 115 -2.37 7.89 2.58
C ASN A 115 -3.64 7.28 1.97
N TYR A 116 -4.13 7.81 0.86
CA TYR A 116 -5.35 7.33 0.20
C TYR A 116 -5.08 6.40 -1.00
N ILE A 117 -3.84 6.34 -1.51
CA ILE A 117 -3.55 5.67 -2.79
C ILE A 117 -2.43 4.64 -2.74
N TYR A 118 -1.78 4.43 -1.59
CA TYR A 118 -0.70 3.45 -1.46
C TYR A 118 -1.14 2.04 -1.91
N ALA A 119 -2.36 1.61 -1.59
CA ALA A 119 -2.92 0.32 -2.00
C ALA A 119 -3.05 0.19 -3.53
N LYS A 120 -3.55 1.25 -4.17
CA LYS A 120 -3.69 1.33 -5.63
C LYS A 120 -2.33 1.29 -6.31
N PHE A 121 -1.33 1.95 -5.73
CA PHE A 121 0.01 2.04 -6.31
C PHE A 121 0.81 0.77 -6.11
N GLY A 122 0.69 0.11 -4.95
CA GLY A 122 1.21 -1.23 -4.74
C GLY A 122 0.69 -2.17 -5.83
N ARG A 123 -0.63 -2.18 -6.07
CA ARG A 123 -1.22 -2.98 -7.15
C ARG A 123 -0.67 -2.62 -8.53
N ALA A 124 -0.54 -1.34 -8.85
CA ALA A 124 0.01 -0.90 -10.12
C ALA A 124 1.46 -1.37 -10.33
N ILE A 125 2.28 -1.42 -9.26
CA ILE A 125 3.65 -1.97 -9.29
C ILE A 125 3.62 -3.47 -9.59
N LEU A 126 2.71 -4.23 -8.99
CA LEU A 126 2.55 -5.67 -9.25
C LEU A 126 2.26 -5.97 -10.72
N GLU A 127 1.49 -5.10 -11.37
CA GLU A 127 1.11 -5.22 -12.78
C GLU A 127 2.24 -4.80 -13.74
N GLN A 128 3.33 -4.24 -13.22
CA GLN A 128 4.51 -3.94 -14.03
C GLN A 128 5.33 -5.21 -14.31
N PRO A 129 6.14 -5.22 -15.39
CA PRO A 129 6.98 -6.36 -15.69
C PRO A 129 7.94 -6.66 -14.54
N GLN A 130 7.97 -7.94 -14.15
CA GLN A 130 8.71 -8.43 -12.97
C GLN A 130 8.23 -7.88 -11.62
N GLY A 131 7.11 -7.14 -11.57
CA GLY A 131 6.62 -6.52 -10.34
C GLY A 131 7.55 -5.43 -9.80
N ILE A 132 8.39 -4.82 -10.65
CA ILE A 132 9.42 -3.85 -10.26
C ILE A 132 9.10 -2.48 -10.85
N ALA A 133 9.27 -1.45 -10.03
CA ALA A 133 9.30 -0.06 -10.41
C ALA A 133 10.53 0.64 -9.82
N TYR A 134 11.13 1.54 -10.59
CA TYR A 134 12.12 2.49 -10.13
C TYR A 134 11.40 3.73 -9.64
N GLN A 135 11.63 4.12 -8.38
CA GLN A 135 11.29 5.46 -7.92
C GLN A 135 12.47 6.39 -8.15
N VAL A 136 12.19 7.57 -8.69
CA VAL A 136 13.19 8.49 -9.25
C VAL A 136 12.94 9.88 -8.70
N TRP A 137 13.93 10.45 -8.01
CA TRP A 137 13.84 11.79 -7.41
C TRP A 137 14.96 12.69 -7.85
N ASP A 138 14.65 13.98 -7.99
CA ASP A 138 15.66 15.02 -8.14
C ASP A 138 16.36 15.30 -6.80
N ALA A 139 17.61 15.74 -6.87
CA ALA A 139 18.41 16.16 -5.72
C ALA A 139 17.69 17.19 -4.85
N ASP A 140 16.88 18.07 -5.43
CA ASP A 140 16.16 19.11 -4.67
C ASP A 140 15.05 18.54 -3.78
N THR A 141 14.62 17.29 -4.03
CA THR A 141 13.47 16.66 -3.36
C THR A 141 13.87 15.53 -2.41
N VAL A 142 15.10 15.01 -2.53
CA VAL A 142 15.53 13.84 -1.77
C VAL A 142 15.51 14.07 -0.25
N ASP A 143 15.84 15.29 0.19
CA ASP A 143 15.89 15.65 1.61
C ASP A 143 14.49 15.76 2.25
N TRP A 144 13.43 15.72 1.43
CA TRP A 144 12.04 15.74 1.88
C TRP A 144 11.47 14.32 2.01
N LEU A 145 12.24 13.30 1.62
CA LEU A 145 11.87 11.92 1.83
C LEU A 145 11.92 11.58 3.32
N ARG A 146 10.98 10.72 3.74
CA ARG A 146 10.89 10.25 5.12
C ARG A 146 12.16 9.48 5.50
N GLU A 147 12.87 9.95 6.51
CA GLU A 147 14.12 9.31 6.94
C GLU A 147 13.90 7.86 7.36
N GLU A 148 12.74 7.53 7.95
CA GLU A 148 12.40 6.17 8.34
C GLU A 148 12.40 5.20 7.16
N GLU A 149 11.88 5.65 6.01
CA GLU A 149 11.76 4.82 4.80
C GLU A 149 13.01 4.90 3.90
N TYR A 150 13.75 6.01 3.97
CA TYR A 150 14.77 6.35 2.98
C TYR A 150 16.15 6.60 3.56
N ARG A 151 16.46 6.22 4.81
CA ARG A 151 17.85 6.28 5.31
C ARG A 151 18.76 5.21 4.72
N ASP A 152 20.07 5.45 4.77
CA ASP A 152 21.07 4.66 4.03
C ASP A 152 21.22 3.20 4.53
N ASP A 153 20.82 2.89 5.77
CA ASP A 153 20.78 1.53 6.32
C ASP A 153 19.52 0.73 5.93
N ILE A 154 18.53 1.39 5.33
CA ILE A 154 17.25 0.78 4.94
C ILE A 154 17.14 0.61 3.43
N VAL A 155 17.46 1.67 2.67
CA VAL A 155 17.30 1.66 1.21
C VAL A 155 18.65 1.81 0.52
N ARG A 156 18.87 0.98 -0.50
CA ARG A 156 19.99 1.16 -1.41
C ARG A 156 19.69 2.34 -2.33
N LYS A 157 20.39 3.45 -2.12
CA LYS A 157 20.31 4.62 -3.00
C LYS A 157 21.37 4.53 -4.09
N ILE A 158 20.94 4.62 -5.35
CA ILE A 158 21.86 4.88 -6.45
C ILE A 158 21.84 6.38 -6.71
N ARG A 159 23.00 7.03 -6.54
CA ARG A 159 23.20 8.44 -6.92
C ARG A 159 23.92 8.50 -8.26
N THR A 160 23.48 9.40 -9.12
CA THR A 160 24.04 9.58 -10.46
C THR A 160 24.10 11.06 -10.81
N GLN A 161 24.99 11.45 -11.71
CA GLN A 161 25.26 12.87 -12.01
C GLN A 161 24.42 13.44 -13.16
N SER A 162 23.79 12.57 -13.95
CA SER A 162 22.89 12.96 -15.04
C SER A 162 21.90 11.85 -15.36
N LEU A 163 20.90 12.16 -16.17
CA LEU A 163 19.91 11.20 -16.65
C LEU A 163 20.53 10.11 -17.54
N GLU A 164 21.55 10.41 -18.33
CA GLU A 164 22.27 9.42 -19.14
C GLU A 164 23.07 8.45 -18.25
N TRP A 165 23.77 8.97 -17.25
CA TRP A 165 24.47 8.15 -16.26
C TRP A 165 23.49 7.29 -15.45
N SER A 166 22.32 7.85 -15.15
CA SER A 166 21.22 7.11 -14.53
C SER A 166 20.81 5.92 -15.37
N ALA A 167 20.51 6.14 -16.64
CA ALA A 167 20.04 5.10 -17.54
C ALA A 167 21.06 3.94 -17.64
N GLN A 168 22.35 4.26 -17.75
CA GLN A 168 23.42 3.26 -17.75
C GLN A 168 23.52 2.48 -16.43
N LYS A 169 23.47 3.16 -15.28
CA LYS A 169 23.52 2.50 -13.98
C LYS A 169 22.31 1.62 -13.73
N LEU A 170 21.12 2.10 -14.06
CA LEU A 170 19.88 1.32 -13.96
C LEU A 170 19.87 0.13 -14.92
N SER A 171 20.53 0.21 -16.08
CA SER A 171 20.68 -0.93 -17.00
C SER A 171 21.35 -2.11 -16.34
N ALA A 172 22.39 -1.85 -15.52
CA ALA A 172 23.07 -2.89 -14.75
C ALA A 172 22.19 -3.48 -13.63
N GLU A 173 21.10 -2.81 -13.27
CA GLU A 173 20.17 -3.14 -12.18
C GLU A 173 18.79 -3.61 -12.70
N GLY A 174 18.69 -3.93 -14.00
CA GLY A 174 17.50 -4.54 -14.60
C GLY A 174 16.68 -3.64 -15.52
N LEU A 175 17.08 -2.38 -15.78
CA LEU A 175 16.42 -1.54 -16.76
C LEU A 175 16.69 -2.09 -18.16
N THR A 176 15.61 -2.42 -18.87
CA THR A 176 15.65 -3.09 -20.17
C THR A 176 15.72 -2.11 -21.34
N ASP A 177 15.27 -0.88 -21.15
CA ASP A 177 15.28 0.16 -22.19
C ASP A 177 15.74 1.52 -21.64
N PRO A 178 17.06 1.81 -21.70
CA PRO A 178 17.63 3.07 -21.22
C PRO A 178 17.24 4.27 -22.07
N HIS A 179 16.96 4.07 -23.36
CA HIS A 179 16.55 5.15 -24.26
C HIS A 179 15.14 5.62 -23.94
N THR A 180 14.21 4.68 -23.73
CA THR A 180 12.84 5.00 -23.31
C THR A 180 12.81 5.67 -21.94
N PHE A 181 13.67 5.25 -21.01
CA PHE A 181 13.82 5.91 -19.70
C PHE A 181 14.19 7.39 -19.86
N THR A 182 15.28 7.69 -20.56
CA THR A 182 15.74 9.07 -20.77
C THR A 182 14.71 9.89 -21.53
N GLY A 183 14.10 9.31 -22.57
CA GLY A 183 13.06 9.97 -23.36
C GLY A 183 11.81 10.32 -22.54
N THR A 184 11.36 9.39 -21.69
CA THR A 184 10.20 9.59 -20.81
C THR A 184 10.45 10.71 -19.80
N THR A 185 11.61 10.71 -19.15
CA THR A 185 11.95 11.74 -18.15
C THR A 185 12.14 13.11 -18.80
N ASN A 186 12.80 13.19 -19.97
CA ASN A 186 12.92 14.45 -20.71
C ASN A 186 11.57 15.00 -21.17
N HIS A 187 10.69 14.12 -21.67
CA HIS A 187 9.33 14.50 -22.08
C HIS A 187 8.52 15.03 -20.87
N TYR A 188 8.68 14.39 -19.71
CA TYR A 188 8.09 14.84 -18.46
C TYR A 188 8.62 16.21 -18.03
N ASN A 189 9.93 16.42 -18.00
CA ASN A 189 10.55 17.70 -17.60
C ASN A 189 10.07 18.85 -18.48
N ALA A 190 9.98 18.63 -19.79
CA ALA A 190 9.45 19.63 -20.73
C ALA A 190 8.01 20.06 -20.38
N ALA A 191 7.15 19.11 -19.99
CA ALA A 191 5.78 19.40 -19.58
C ALA A 191 5.71 20.13 -18.23
N VAL A 192 6.58 19.78 -17.28
CA VAL A 192 6.69 20.51 -15.99
C VAL A 192 7.09 21.97 -16.23
N HIS A 193 8.10 22.22 -17.06
CA HIS A 193 8.54 23.58 -17.40
C HIS A 193 7.45 24.36 -18.12
N ALA A 194 6.77 23.73 -19.09
CA ALA A 194 5.67 24.37 -19.80
C ALA A 194 4.54 24.82 -18.84
N HIS A 195 4.23 24.00 -17.83
CA HIS A 195 3.28 24.35 -16.77
C HIS A 195 3.80 25.48 -15.86
N ARG A 196 5.06 25.39 -15.42
CA ARG A 196 5.69 26.34 -14.50
C ARG A 196 5.78 27.75 -15.05
N ASP A 197 6.10 27.87 -16.33
CA ASP A 197 6.09 29.15 -17.05
C ASP A 197 4.72 29.85 -17.02
N GLU A 198 3.63 29.07 -17.05
CA GLU A 198 2.25 29.58 -17.04
C GLU A 198 1.74 29.83 -15.61
N HIS A 199 2.32 29.17 -14.60
CA HIS A 199 1.90 29.16 -13.19
C HIS A 199 3.07 29.52 -12.25
N GLN A 200 3.65 30.71 -12.43
CA GLN A 200 4.84 31.16 -11.69
C GLN A 200 4.58 31.47 -10.21
N ASP A 201 3.32 31.75 -9.86
CA ASP A 201 2.86 32.09 -8.51
C ASP A 201 2.56 30.85 -7.65
N VAL A 202 2.35 29.69 -8.27
CA VAL A 202 2.07 28.43 -7.59
C VAL A 202 3.35 27.87 -6.95
N LYS A 203 3.28 27.52 -5.66
CA LYS A 203 4.42 27.00 -4.89
C LYS A 203 4.21 25.53 -4.55
N LEU A 204 5.32 24.81 -4.41
CA LEU A 204 5.31 23.44 -3.94
C LEU A 204 4.80 23.41 -2.50
N ASP A 205 3.74 22.66 -2.27
CA ASP A 205 3.23 22.36 -0.92
C ASP A 205 2.88 20.86 -0.85
N PRO A 206 3.75 20.01 -0.27
CA PRO A 206 3.50 18.58 -0.17
C PRO A 206 2.33 18.19 0.72
N SER A 207 1.77 19.12 1.50
CA SER A 207 0.69 18.85 2.45
C SER A 207 -0.70 18.93 1.81
N VAL A 208 -0.82 19.58 0.65
CA VAL A 208 -2.08 19.76 -0.08
C VAL A 208 -1.88 19.52 -1.57
N LYS A 209 -2.98 19.33 -2.32
CA LYS A 209 -2.93 19.31 -3.78
C LYS A 209 -2.56 20.72 -4.27
N ASP A 210 -1.30 20.89 -4.66
CA ASP A 210 -0.70 22.20 -4.94
C ASP A 210 -0.88 22.66 -6.39
N GLU A 211 -1.56 21.88 -7.22
CA GLU A 211 -1.83 22.17 -8.64
C GLU A 211 -0.57 22.26 -9.52
N LEU A 212 0.62 21.92 -9.00
CA LEU A 212 1.81 21.77 -9.81
C LEU A 212 1.68 20.53 -10.67
N SER A 213 1.43 20.73 -11.97
CA SER A 213 1.10 19.65 -12.88
C SER A 213 2.00 19.60 -14.11
N THR A 214 1.70 18.63 -14.99
CA THR A 214 2.32 18.46 -16.32
C THR A 214 1.36 18.84 -17.45
N ARG A 215 0.35 19.68 -17.15
CA ARG A 215 -0.72 20.05 -18.08
C ARG A 215 -0.83 21.56 -18.21
N SER A 216 -0.32 22.10 -19.30
CA SER A 216 -0.41 23.52 -19.63
C SER A 216 -1.16 23.73 -20.95
N SER A 217 -1.40 24.99 -21.33
CA SER A 217 -1.98 25.33 -22.63
C SER A 217 -1.09 24.95 -23.81
N ARG A 218 0.23 24.86 -23.58
CA ARG A 218 1.24 24.53 -24.61
C ARG A 218 1.54 23.03 -24.70
N MET A 219 1.38 22.30 -23.59
CA MET A 219 1.81 20.91 -23.52
C MET A 219 1.04 20.13 -22.45
N ALA A 220 0.67 18.89 -22.76
CA ALA A 220 0.07 17.98 -21.80
C ALA A 220 0.52 16.55 -22.07
N LEU A 221 0.86 15.83 -21.00
CA LEU A 221 1.16 14.40 -21.09
C LEU A 221 -0.14 13.58 -21.09
N GLU A 222 -0.13 12.46 -21.80
CA GLU A 222 -1.24 11.49 -21.77
C GLU A 222 -1.44 10.91 -20.36
N LEU A 223 -0.34 10.53 -19.71
CA LEU A 223 -0.30 10.21 -18.29
C LEU A 223 0.14 11.46 -17.51
N PRO A 224 -0.79 12.19 -16.88
CA PRO A 224 -0.42 13.38 -16.14
C PRO A 224 0.36 13.03 -14.88
N LYS A 225 1.09 14.01 -14.38
CA LYS A 225 1.30 14.21 -12.95
C LYS A 225 0.44 15.40 -12.55
N SER A 226 -0.58 15.16 -11.73
CA SER A 226 -1.63 16.15 -11.46
C SER A 226 -1.27 17.17 -10.39
N ASN A 227 -0.38 16.82 -9.46
CA ASN A 227 0.12 17.67 -8.36
C ASN A 227 1.60 17.35 -8.07
N TRP A 228 2.27 18.25 -7.35
CA TRP A 228 3.67 18.13 -6.92
C TRP A 228 4.64 17.84 -8.07
N ALA A 229 4.32 18.30 -9.29
CA ALA A 229 5.15 18.08 -10.45
C ALA A 229 6.41 18.94 -10.38
N LEU A 230 7.54 18.26 -10.18
CA LEU A 230 8.88 18.85 -10.12
C LEU A 230 9.76 18.21 -11.19
N PRO A 231 10.66 18.98 -11.82
CA PRO A 231 11.57 18.45 -12.83
C PRO A 231 12.59 17.50 -12.20
N VAL A 232 13.03 16.51 -12.97
CA VAL A 232 14.06 15.53 -12.59
C VAL A 232 15.25 15.70 -13.55
N GLU A 233 16.21 16.54 -13.17
CA GLU A 233 17.27 17.02 -14.05
C GLU A 233 18.67 16.87 -13.46
N LYS A 234 18.78 16.95 -12.14
CA LYS A 234 20.05 16.96 -11.41
C LYS A 234 20.43 15.55 -10.98
N GLU A 235 21.25 15.47 -9.92
CA GLU A 235 21.61 14.19 -9.35
C GLU A 235 20.35 13.41 -8.98
N THR A 236 20.20 12.25 -9.60
CA THR A 236 18.97 11.48 -9.48
C THR A 236 19.17 10.34 -8.50
N PHE A 237 18.19 10.20 -7.60
CA PHE A 237 18.14 9.15 -6.60
C PHE A 237 17.21 8.03 -7.06
N TYR A 238 17.66 6.80 -6.88
CA TYR A 238 16.89 5.62 -7.23
C TYR A 238 16.71 4.71 -6.05
N SER A 239 15.48 4.20 -5.90
CA SER A 239 15.22 2.97 -5.18
C SER A 239 14.41 2.03 -6.06
N ARG A 240 14.68 0.73 -5.92
CA ARG A 240 13.85 -0.29 -6.54
C ARG A 240 12.71 -0.59 -5.60
N SER A 241 11.50 -0.41 -6.09
CA SER A 241 10.29 -0.80 -5.40
C SER A 241 9.76 -2.06 -6.05
N SER A 242 9.55 -3.08 -5.22
CA SER A 242 8.77 -4.25 -5.56
C SER A 242 7.40 -4.14 -4.91
N ASN A 243 6.53 -5.07 -5.27
CA ASN A 243 5.33 -5.31 -4.51
C ASN A 243 5.64 -6.18 -3.29
N PHE A 244 5.24 -5.76 -2.10
CA PHE A 244 5.02 -6.70 -1.00
C PHE A 244 3.52 -6.92 -0.83
N GLY A 245 3.10 -8.14 -1.15
CA GLY A 245 1.71 -8.58 -1.13
C GLY A 245 1.52 -9.68 -0.11
N TYR A 246 1.46 -9.30 1.17
CA TYR A 246 0.87 -10.14 2.22
C TYR A 246 0.36 -9.28 3.38
N ASN A 247 -0.38 -8.22 3.06
CA ASN A 247 -1.22 -7.52 4.02
C ASN A 247 -2.69 -7.75 3.63
N PRO A 248 -3.63 -7.63 4.57
CA PRO A 248 -4.83 -8.43 4.51
C PRO A 248 -5.79 -8.06 3.37
N SER A 249 -6.60 -9.04 2.98
CA SER A 249 -7.61 -8.87 1.94
C SER A 249 -8.66 -7.85 2.37
N PHE A 250 -9.25 -7.04 1.49
CA PHE A 250 -10.36 -6.15 1.83
C PHE A 250 -11.70 -6.88 2.11
N GLY A 251 -11.68 -8.21 2.27
CA GLY A 251 -12.87 -9.04 2.43
C GLY A 251 -12.99 -9.65 3.80
N GLY A 252 -14.12 -9.48 4.46
CA GLY A 252 -14.43 -9.99 5.79
C GLY A 252 -15.90 -10.39 5.91
N LEU A 253 -16.53 -10.10 7.05
CA LEU A 253 -17.93 -10.41 7.30
C LEU A 253 -18.83 -9.20 6.99
N ALA A 254 -20.02 -9.46 6.45
CA ALA A 254 -21.06 -8.46 6.37
C ALA A 254 -21.54 -8.10 7.79
N VAL A 255 -21.65 -6.81 8.09
CA VAL A 255 -22.10 -6.32 9.40
C VAL A 255 -23.23 -5.32 9.27
N GLY A 256 -24.15 -5.34 10.24
CA GLY A 256 -25.20 -4.34 10.35
C GLY A 256 -24.62 -2.96 10.63
N SER A 257 -24.93 -1.96 9.82
CA SER A 257 -24.30 -0.63 9.86
C SER A 257 -24.51 0.13 11.19
N SER A 258 -25.58 -0.17 11.92
CA SER A 258 -25.91 0.48 13.21
C SER A 258 -25.61 -0.38 14.44
N THR A 259 -25.40 -1.69 14.28
CA THR A 259 -25.27 -2.63 15.42
C THR A 259 -23.96 -3.41 15.42
N ALA A 260 -23.23 -3.43 14.30
CA ALA A 260 -22.02 -4.23 14.09
C ALA A 260 -22.24 -5.76 14.24
N ASN A 261 -23.49 -6.24 14.27
CA ASN A 261 -23.75 -7.68 14.24
C ASN A 261 -23.30 -8.28 12.92
N ALA A 262 -22.67 -9.45 12.97
CA ALA A 262 -22.46 -10.25 11.78
C ALA A 262 -23.80 -10.63 11.16
N VAL A 263 -23.91 -10.54 9.84
CA VAL A 263 -25.13 -10.82 9.08
C VAL A 263 -25.01 -12.19 8.44
N ARG A 264 -26.10 -12.98 8.45
CA ARG A 264 -26.18 -14.28 7.79
C ARG A 264 -26.48 -14.14 6.30
N ASN A 265 -26.27 -15.20 5.52
CA ASN A 265 -26.62 -15.20 4.08
C ASN A 265 -28.12 -14.97 3.81
N ASP A 266 -28.99 -15.23 4.78
CA ASP A 266 -30.43 -14.92 4.71
C ASP A 266 -30.79 -13.47 5.09
N GLY A 267 -29.78 -12.64 5.40
CA GLY A 267 -29.92 -11.22 5.71
C GLY A 267 -30.26 -10.90 7.17
N PHE A 268 -30.43 -11.91 8.03
CA PHE A 268 -30.70 -11.70 9.46
C PHE A 268 -29.41 -11.59 10.28
N PRO A 269 -29.40 -10.83 11.38
CA PRO A 269 -28.24 -10.76 12.27
C PRO A 269 -28.02 -12.10 12.99
N ILE A 270 -26.76 -12.47 13.20
CA ILE A 270 -26.36 -13.53 14.13
C ILE A 270 -26.39 -12.94 15.54
N GLU A 271 -27.34 -13.38 16.36
CA GLU A 271 -27.46 -12.91 17.74
C GLU A 271 -26.21 -13.26 18.56
N GLY A 272 -25.70 -12.28 19.30
CA GLY A 272 -24.49 -12.41 20.12
C GLY A 272 -23.16 -12.32 19.35
N LEU A 273 -23.18 -12.34 18.00
CA LEU A 273 -21.98 -12.22 17.19
C LEU A 273 -21.81 -10.81 16.62
N PHE A 274 -20.69 -10.18 16.96
CA PHE A 274 -20.31 -8.85 16.50
C PHE A 274 -18.94 -8.88 15.82
N ALA A 275 -18.79 -8.05 14.80
CA ALA A 275 -17.59 -7.98 13.98
C ALA A 275 -17.22 -6.50 13.76
N ALA A 276 -15.96 -6.16 13.98
CA ALA A 276 -15.44 -4.82 13.76
C ALA A 276 -13.96 -4.87 13.36
N GLY A 277 -13.57 -4.01 12.43
CA GLY A 277 -12.20 -3.95 11.92
C GLY A 277 -11.85 -5.14 11.03
N GLU A 278 -10.59 -5.51 11.10
CA GLU A 278 -9.92 -6.51 10.28
C GLU A 278 -10.09 -7.92 10.89
N ILE A 279 -10.74 -8.85 10.18
CA ILE A 279 -11.15 -10.18 10.70
C ILE A 279 -10.65 -11.30 9.75
N TRP A 280 -9.37 -11.29 9.42
CA TRP A 280 -8.69 -12.23 8.50
C TRP A 280 -7.55 -12.97 9.15
#